data_AF-A0A7X6Z5U7-F1
#
_entry.id   AF-A0A7X6Z5U7-F1
#
_cell.length_a   1.000
_cell.length_b   1.000
_cell.length_c   1.000
_cell.angle_alpha   90.00
_cell.angle_beta   90.00
_cell.angle_gamma   90.00
#
_symmetry.space_group_name_H-M   'P 1'
#
loop_
_entity.id
_entity.type
_entity.pdbx_description
1 polymer ?
#
loop_
_entity_poly.entity_id
_entity_poly.type
_entity_poly.pdbx_seq_one_letter_code
_entity_poly.pdbx_strand_id
1 'polypeptide(L)'
;MKYLVWIIRIIIFILVLLFAINNTHLIDVNFFADLQAKSVPLVLVLLIAFILGSLFAYFLMAPSYFRGKYKQAKLKDEIASLHRQAATHVREKVQQEHNSKNGSGDGPDIFISLQPKQ
;
A
#
# COMPACT_ATOMS: atom_id res chain seq x y z
N MET A 1 0.58 0.79 12.64
CA MET A 1 -0.45 -0.27 12.52
C MET A 1 0.11 -1.69 12.40
N LYS A 2 1.16 -1.94 11.59
CA LYS A 2 1.72 -3.29 11.40
C LYS A 2 2.27 -3.96 12.68
N TYR A 3 2.84 -3.16 13.59
CA TYR A 3 3.36 -3.67 14.87
C TYR A 3 2.28 -4.22 15.79
N LEU A 4 1.09 -3.60 15.80
CA LEU A 4 -0.03 -4.08 16.62
C LEU A 4 -0.51 -5.45 16.15
N VAL A 5 -0.61 -5.65 14.84
CA VAL A 5 -0.93 -6.96 14.24
C VAL A 5 0.15 -7.99 14.57
N TRP A 6 1.42 -7.60 14.56
CA TRP A 6 2.53 -8.50 14.89
C TRP A 6 2.52 -8.90 16.37
N ILE A 7 2.25 -7.95 17.28
CA ILE A 7 2.08 -8.21 18.72
C ILE A 7 0.92 -9.16 18.97
N ILE A 8 -0.25 -8.92 18.36
CA ILE A 8 -1.40 -9.83 18.46
C ILE A 8 -1.02 -11.24 17.98
N ARG A 9 -0.28 -11.34 16.87
CA ARG A 9 0.17 -12.63 16.33
C ARG A 9 1.11 -13.36 17.30
N ILE A 10 2.02 -12.65 17.96
CA ILE A 10 2.92 -13.20 18.99
C ILE A 10 2.11 -13.68 20.20
N ILE A 11 1.16 -12.88 20.69
CA ILE A 11 0.31 -13.24 21.83
C ILE A 11 -0.46 -14.51 21.54
N ILE A 12 -1.10 -14.60 20.37
CA ILE A 12 -1.84 -15.79 19.97
C ILE A 12 -0.92 -17.02 19.89
N PHE A 13 0.29 -16.86 19.33
CA PHE A 13 1.26 -17.95 19.27
C PHE A 13 1.66 -18.43 20.67
N ILE A 14 1.94 -17.51 21.60
CA ILE A 14 2.26 -17.85 22.98
C ILE A 14 1.09 -18.57 23.64
N LEU A 15 -0.15 -18.10 23.46
CA LEU A 15 -1.34 -18.76 24.00
C LEU A 15 -1.49 -20.18 23.48
N VAL A 16 -1.35 -20.40 22.16
CA VAL A 16 -1.42 -21.73 21.55
C VAL A 16 -0.29 -22.63 22.07
N LEU A 17 0.93 -22.08 22.24
CA LEU A 17 2.09 -22.82 22.75
C LEU A 17 1.92 -23.21 24.23
N LEU A 18 1.48 -22.28 25.08
CA LEU A 18 1.21 -22.56 26.49
C LEU A 18 0.06 -23.56 26.64
N PHE A 19 -0.96 -23.43 25.79
CA PHE A 19 -2.06 -24.37 25.73
C PHE A 19 -1.56 -25.76 25.32
N ALA A 20 -0.70 -25.85 24.30
CA ALA A 20 -0.11 -27.10 23.85
C ALA A 20 0.66 -27.83 24.96
N ILE A 21 1.47 -27.10 25.73
CA ILE A 21 2.28 -27.65 26.81
C ILE A 21 1.39 -28.17 27.96
N ASN A 22 0.33 -27.45 28.31
CA ASN A 22 -0.55 -27.83 29.43
C ASN A 22 -1.68 -28.81 29.04
N ASN A 23 -1.96 -28.98 27.76
CA ASN A 23 -3.11 -29.75 27.27
C ASN A 23 -2.68 -30.89 26.32
N THR A 24 -1.65 -31.64 26.74
CA THR A 24 -1.26 -32.94 26.17
C THR A 24 -2.16 -34.09 26.61
N HIS A 25 -3.16 -33.81 27.46
CA HIS A 25 -4.16 -34.79 27.87
C HIS A 25 -4.97 -35.31 26.68
N LEU A 26 -5.18 -36.62 26.69
CA LEU A 26 -5.97 -37.35 25.71
C LEU A 26 -7.45 -37.14 26.05
N ILE A 27 -8.19 -36.51 25.13
CA ILE A 27 -9.63 -36.27 25.25
C ILE A 27 -10.36 -36.99 24.12
N ASP A 28 -11.55 -37.52 24.43
CA ASP A 28 -12.43 -38.08 23.42
C ASP A 28 -13.21 -36.95 22.75
N VAL A 29 -13.04 -36.81 21.43
CA VAL A 29 -13.72 -35.78 20.64
C VAL A 29 -14.91 -36.42 19.94
N ASN A 30 -16.11 -36.00 20.34
CA ASN A 30 -17.37 -36.42 19.71
C ASN A 30 -17.68 -35.46 18.55
N PHE A 31 -17.53 -35.94 17.32
CA PHE A 31 -17.95 -35.19 16.13
C PHE A 31 -19.43 -35.43 15.82
N PHE A 32 -19.98 -34.57 14.96
CA PHE A 32 -21.31 -34.76 14.39
C PHE A 32 -21.27 -36.01 13.48
N ALA A 33 -22.18 -36.98 13.70
CA ALA A 33 -22.30 -38.29 13.03
C ALA A 33 -21.64 -39.52 13.70
N ASP A 34 -21.66 -39.62 15.03
CA ASP A 34 -21.13 -40.77 15.81
C ASP A 34 -19.64 -41.10 15.59
N LEU A 35 -18.92 -40.22 14.88
CA LEU A 35 -17.48 -40.29 14.70
C LEU A 35 -16.82 -39.83 16.00
N GLN A 36 -16.37 -40.81 16.80
CA GLN A 36 -15.61 -40.56 18.01
C GLN A 36 -14.13 -40.71 17.71
N ALA A 37 -13.38 -39.62 17.78
CA ALA A 37 -11.93 -39.68 17.75
C ALA A 37 -11.44 -39.86 19.19
N LYS A 38 -11.15 -41.12 19.55
CA LYS A 38 -10.68 -41.46 20.89
C LYS A 38 -9.21 -41.10 21.07
N SER A 39 -8.87 -40.67 22.27
CA SER A 39 -7.49 -40.36 22.65
C SER A 39 -6.80 -39.33 21.74
N VAL A 40 -7.52 -38.27 21.35
CA VAL A 40 -6.90 -37.17 20.58
C VAL A 40 -6.33 -36.16 21.57
N PRO A 41 -5.05 -35.79 21.45
CA PRO A 41 -4.50 -34.69 22.24
C PRO A 41 -5.26 -33.40 21.97
N LEU A 42 -5.75 -32.73 23.02
CA LEU A 42 -6.56 -31.50 22.88
C LEU A 42 -5.84 -30.40 22.07
N VAL A 43 -4.51 -30.33 22.20
CA VAL A 43 -3.64 -29.47 21.39
C VAL A 43 -3.85 -29.63 19.88
N LEU A 44 -4.08 -30.85 19.40
CA LEU A 44 -4.19 -31.14 17.96
C LEU A 44 -5.48 -30.56 17.38
N VAL A 45 -6.57 -30.68 18.13
CA VAL A 45 -7.88 -30.08 17.80
C VAL A 45 -7.76 -28.56 17.74
N LEU A 46 -7.11 -27.97 18.74
CA LEU A 46 -6.93 -26.52 18.81
C LEU A 46 -6.03 -26.01 17.68
N LEU A 47 -4.99 -26.75 17.31
CA LEU A 47 -4.13 -26.43 16.18
C LEU A 47 -4.90 -26.44 14.85
N ILE A 48 -5.72 -27.46 14.61
CA ILE A 48 -6.54 -27.55 13.39
C ILE A 48 -7.55 -26.40 13.34
N ALA A 49 -8.27 -26.14 14.43
CA ALA A 49 -9.20 -25.03 14.51
C ALA A 49 -8.50 -23.68 14.28
N PHE A 50 -7.29 -23.51 14.82
CA PHE A 50 -6.48 -22.32 14.62
C PHE A 50 -6.04 -22.14 13.17
N ILE A 51 -5.58 -23.21 12.50
CA ILE A 51 -5.19 -23.16 11.09
C ILE A 51 -6.40 -22.80 10.22
N LEU A 52 -7.55 -23.44 10.45
CA LEU A 52 -8.79 -23.15 9.73
C LEU A 52 -9.25 -21.71 9.95
N GLY A 53 -9.26 -21.26 11.21
CA GLY A 53 -9.62 -19.88 11.56
C GLY A 53 -8.67 -18.85 10.95
N SER A 54 -7.37 -19.14 10.91
CA SER A 54 -6.35 -18.27 10.30
C SER A 54 -6.51 -18.18 8.79
N LEU A 55 -6.73 -19.31 8.11
CA LEU A 55 -7.01 -19.34 6.67
C LEU A 55 -8.29 -18.55 6.36
N PHE A 56 -9.34 -18.74 7.16
CA PHE A 56 -10.59 -18.00 7.02
C PHE A 56 -10.37 -16.49 7.22
N ALA A 57 -9.65 -16.08 8.25
CA ALA A 57 -9.30 -14.68 8.50
C ALA A 57 -8.50 -14.07 7.35
N TYR A 58 -7.55 -14.82 6.78
CA TYR A 58 -6.78 -14.38 5.60
C TYR A 58 -7.68 -14.20 4.38
N PHE A 59 -8.63 -15.11 4.17
CA PHE A 59 -9.61 -15.04 3.10
C PHE A 59 -10.51 -13.81 3.24
N LEU A 60 -10.95 -13.49 4.47
CA LEU A 60 -11.71 -12.28 4.78
C LEU A 60 -10.90 -11.00 4.53
N MET A 61 -9.58 -11.03 4.74
CA MET A 61 -8.69 -9.88 4.52
C MET A 61 -8.33 -9.70 3.02
N ALA A 62 -8.37 -10.76 2.22
CA ALA A 62 -8.05 -10.73 0.79
C ALA A 62 -8.80 -9.64 -0.01
N PRO A 63 -10.15 -9.49 0.07
CA PRO A 63 -10.87 -8.45 -0.68
C PRO A 63 -10.50 -7.02 -0.26
N SER A 64 -10.09 -6.79 1.00
CA SER A 64 -9.59 -5.50 1.47
C SER A 64 -8.29 -5.12 0.76
N TYR A 65 -7.42 -6.10 0.53
CA TYR A 65 -6.15 -5.90 -0.16
C TYR A 65 -6.34 -5.56 -1.65
N PHE A 66 -7.29 -6.22 -2.34
CA PHE A 66 -7.59 -5.91 -3.75
C PHE A 66 -8.19 -4.52 -3.94
N ARG A 67 -9.13 -4.11 -3.08
CA ARG A 67 -9.74 -2.76 -3.14
C ARG A 67 -8.71 -1.64 -2.91
N GLY A 68 -7.68 -1.91 -2.10
CA GLY A 68 -6.57 -0.97 -1.89
C GLY A 68 -5.77 -0.67 -3.16
N LYS A 69 -5.56 -1.66 -4.03
CA LYS A 69 -4.78 -1.49 -5.26
C LYS A 69 -5.46 -0.56 -6.27
N TYR A 70 -6.77 -0.65 -6.40
CA TYR A 70 -7.54 0.25 -7.29
C TYR A 70 -7.49 1.71 -6.84
N LYS A 71 -7.57 1.96 -5.52
CA LYS A 71 -7.44 3.33 -4.98
C LYS A 71 -6.03 3.87 -5.19
N GLN A 72 -5.00 3.05 -5.00
CA GLN A 72 -3.62 3.44 -5.21
C GLN A 72 -3.32 3.79 -6.69
N ALA A 73 -3.93 3.08 -7.65
CA ALA A 73 -3.78 3.41 -9.07
C ALA A 73 -4.38 4.78 -9.39
N LYS A 74 -5.60 5.08 -8.91
CA LYS A 74 -6.21 6.41 -9.09
C LYS A 74 -5.41 7.54 -8.45
N LEU A 75 -4.90 7.34 -7.23
CA LEU A 75 -4.08 8.36 -6.56
C LEU A 75 -2.78 8.66 -7.32
N LYS A 76 -2.17 7.65 -7.96
CA LYS A 76 -0.96 7.85 -8.78
C LYS A 76 -1.24 8.64 -10.06
N ASP A 77 -2.36 8.37 -10.72
CA ASP A 77 -2.79 9.12 -11.91
C ASP A 77 -3.11 10.57 -11.57
N GLU A 78 -3.74 10.83 -10.43
CA GLU A 78 -4.04 12.18 -9.96
C GLU A 78 -2.75 12.98 -9.68
N ILE A 79 -1.77 12.39 -8.99
CA ILE A 79 -0.44 13.00 -8.79
C ILE A 79 0.25 13.29 -10.12
N ALA A 80 0.20 12.35 -11.07
CA ALA A 80 0.81 12.54 -12.39
C ALA A 80 0.13 13.68 -13.18
N SER A 81 -1.19 13.81 -13.07
CA SER A 81 -1.95 14.89 -13.72
C SER A 81 -1.64 16.27 -13.12
N LEU A 82 -1.52 16.37 -11.80
CA LEU A 82 -1.17 17.61 -11.10
C LEU A 82 0.26 18.07 -11.46
N HIS A 83 1.20 17.12 -11.57
CA HIS A 83 2.57 17.44 -11.99
C HIS A 83 2.63 17.98 -13.42
N ARG A 84 1.80 17.43 -14.33
CA ARG A 84 1.68 17.94 -15.71
C ARG A 84 1.09 19.34 -15.76
N GLN A 85 0.04 19.61 -14.97
CA GLN A 85 -0.57 20.95 -14.88
C GLN A 85 0.42 21.99 -14.33
N ALA A 86 1.17 21.63 -13.29
CA ALA A 86 2.22 22.50 -12.75
C ALA A 86 3.30 22.81 -13.80
N ALA A 87 3.74 21.79 -14.57
CA ALA A 87 4.72 21.98 -15.64
C ALA A 87 4.21 22.87 -16.79
N THR A 88 2.93 22.75 -17.17
CA THR A 88 2.33 23.62 -18.20
C THR A 88 2.18 25.06 -17.73
N HIS A 89 1.77 25.29 -16.48
CA HIS A 89 1.65 26.65 -15.94
C HIS A 89 3.01 27.34 -15.80
N VAL A 90 4.06 26.62 -15.39
CA VAL A 90 5.43 27.17 -15.37
C VAL A 90 5.88 27.53 -16.78
N ARG A 91 5.61 26.66 -17.76
CA ARG A 91 5.97 26.90 -19.16
C ARG A 91 5.23 28.10 -19.75
N GLU A 92 3.94 28.26 -19.47
CA GLU A 92 3.17 29.45 -19.88
C GLU A 92 3.73 30.73 -19.27
N LYS A 93 4.07 30.74 -17.97
CA LYS A 93 4.66 31.91 -17.32
C LYS A 93 6.01 32.28 -17.92
N VAL A 94 6.89 31.29 -18.15
CA VAL A 94 8.19 31.52 -18.79
C VAL A 94 8.02 32.02 -20.23
N GLN A 95 7.06 31.48 -20.98
CA GLN A 95 6.78 31.94 -22.34
C GLN A 95 6.21 33.37 -22.36
N GLN A 96 5.34 33.71 -21.41
CA GLN A 96 4.79 35.06 -21.26
C GLN A 96 5.88 36.07 -20.85
N GLU A 97 6.77 35.71 -19.93
CA GLU A 97 7.93 36.55 -19.61
C GLU A 97 8.83 36.74 -20.84
N HIS A 98 9.11 35.68 -21.60
CA HIS A 98 9.96 35.76 -22.79
C HIS A 98 9.30 36.58 -23.91
N ASN A 99 7.99 36.42 -24.12
CA ASN A 99 7.23 37.16 -25.13
C ASN A 99 7.00 38.62 -24.73
N SER A 100 6.84 38.91 -23.43
CA SER A 100 6.75 40.29 -22.93
C SER A 100 8.10 41.00 -23.06
N LYS A 101 9.21 40.28 -22.90
CA LYS A 101 10.58 40.80 -23.02
C LYS A 101 11.05 40.95 -24.48
N ASN A 102 10.53 40.14 -25.41
CA ASN A 102 10.76 40.29 -26.86
C ASN A 102 9.78 41.26 -27.53
N GLY A 103 8.54 41.39 -27.02
CA GLY A 103 7.53 42.31 -27.54
C GLY A 103 7.70 43.76 -27.09
N SER A 104 8.50 44.00 -26.05
CA SER A 104 9.06 45.32 -25.75
C SER A 104 10.32 45.50 -26.59
N GLY A 105 10.10 45.87 -27.86
CA GLY A 105 11.15 46.21 -28.82
C GLY A 105 11.93 47.46 -28.40
N ASP A 106 12.85 47.28 -27.47
CA ASP A 106 14.00 48.14 -27.25
C ASP A 106 15.25 47.25 -27.24
N GLY A 107 15.47 46.59 -28.38
CA GLY A 107 16.77 45.97 -28.63
C GLY A 107 17.77 47.11 -28.80
N PRO A 108 18.89 47.16 -28.06
CA PRO A 108 19.86 48.22 -28.23
C PRO A 108 20.30 48.24 -29.69
N ASP A 109 20.19 49.41 -30.32
CA ASP A 109 20.63 49.72 -31.68
C ASP A 109 22.14 49.44 -31.83
N ILE A 110 22.49 48.17 -31.99
CA ILE A 110 23.82 47.74 -32.44
C ILE A 110 23.70 47.47 -33.95
N PHE A 111 23.19 48.45 -34.68
CA PHE A 111 23.56 48.63 -36.07
C PHE A 111 24.65 49.69 -36.12
N ILE A 112 25.85 49.22 -35.82
CA ILE A 112 27.11 49.78 -36.30
C ILE A 112 27.02 49.79 -37.84
N SER A 113 26.45 50.86 -38.39
CA SER A 113 26.73 51.28 -39.75
C SER A 113 27.86 52.29 -39.64
N LEU A 114 29.07 51.76 -39.52
CA LEU A 114 30.29 52.47 -39.86
C LEU A 114 30.14 52.93 -41.31
N GLN A 115 29.71 54.16 -41.49
CA GLN A 115 29.70 54.86 -42.76
C GLN A 115 31.13 55.33 -43.03
N PRO A 116 31.89 54.74 -43.97
CA PRO A 116 33.15 55.31 -44.35
C PRO A 116 32.87 56.59 -45.14
N LYS A 117 33.32 57.70 -44.58
CA LYS A 117 33.46 58.98 -45.25
C LYS A 117 34.58 58.87 -46.27
N GLN A 118 34.25 58.85 -47.57
CA GLN A 118 34.95 59.51 -48.68
C GLN A 118 33.98 59.62 -49.85
#